data_AF-A0A554L3W9-F1
#
_entry.id   AF-A0A554L3W9-F1
#
_cell.length_a   1.000
_cell.length_b   1.000
_cell.length_c   1.000
_cell.angle_alpha   90.00
_cell.angle_beta   90.00
_cell.angle_gamma   90.00
#
_symmetry.space_group_name_H-M   'P 1'
#
loop_
_entity.id
_entity.type
_entity.pdbx_description
1 polymer ?
#
loop_
_entity_poly.entity_id
_entity_poly.type
_entity_poly.pdbx_seq_one_letter_code
_entity_poly.pdbx_strand_id
1 'polypeptide(L)'
;MEGSESGEQFLHRKYKDLNTDPTVVSAANRHARRLGMEPPEKDDYGTRIKNYLDRLSEIVNPPKVAGEPDTEQERKRDRNLSMLKTALYNNFVIKPGNIPESYFDAIKRKHREEGYGDIEIPDDYRRELSETIIADQRNSLDNWVDYLVSDDAKYPNWLKYLAFRSVLRMGRYDKQRKTFTERTSGGGTVSPFPELNREALSIVLGDMEKKNLATKESQSSRLDLDFTSRFDISLEAKQKYMQSLDNGNFAQAYALAIEEFKPIAEELLQITQGEWVRYPRGSDHLPLVRSISNYGTGWCLRGEATAQRYLTRDKNDLFVYYSLDLNGKPTVPRVCNRKSQF
;
A
#
# COMPACT_ATOMS: atom_id res chain seq x y z
N MET A 1 -6.99 -1.49 -33.00
CA MET A 1 -6.05 -0.83 -32.07
C MET A 1 -6.65 -0.88 -30.66
N GLU A 2 -6.42 -1.95 -29.92
CA GLU A 2 -6.61 -1.90 -28.46
C GLU A 2 -5.20 -1.77 -27.89
N GLY A 3 -4.80 -0.53 -27.63
CA GLY A 3 -3.55 -0.18 -26.99
C GLY A 3 -3.54 -0.61 -25.52
N SER A 4 -2.37 -0.55 -24.90
CA SER A 4 -2.20 -0.66 -23.44
C SER A 4 -3.26 0.15 -22.70
N GLU A 5 -3.86 -0.43 -21.67
CA GLU A 5 -4.88 0.24 -20.88
C GLU A 5 -4.22 1.27 -19.95
N SER A 6 -4.75 2.51 -19.89
CA SER A 6 -4.28 3.49 -18.92
C SER A 6 -4.73 3.12 -17.49
N GLY A 7 -4.01 3.60 -16.48
CA GLY A 7 -4.40 3.38 -15.09
C GLY A 7 -5.81 3.89 -14.75
N GLU A 8 -6.22 4.99 -15.38
CA GLU A 8 -7.55 5.57 -15.27
C GLU A 8 -8.63 4.68 -15.91
N GLN A 9 -8.34 4.09 -17.08
CA GLN A 9 -9.22 3.11 -17.72
C GLN A 9 -9.40 1.88 -16.84
N PHE A 10 -8.31 1.38 -16.24
CA PHE A 10 -8.38 0.28 -15.28
C PHE A 10 -9.30 0.61 -14.11
N LEU A 11 -9.13 1.79 -13.50
CA LEU A 11 -9.98 2.23 -12.40
C LEU A 11 -11.43 2.40 -12.80
N HIS A 12 -11.73 2.91 -14.00
CA HIS A 12 -13.09 3.04 -14.51
C HIS A 12 -13.75 1.66 -14.70
N ARG A 13 -13.03 0.69 -15.27
CA ARG A 13 -13.54 -0.67 -15.44
C ARG A 13 -13.81 -1.33 -14.10
N LYS A 14 -12.86 -1.22 -13.15
CA LYS A 14 -12.97 -1.85 -11.83
C LYS A 14 -14.05 -1.19 -10.97
N TYR A 15 -14.19 0.12 -11.05
CA TYR A 15 -15.10 0.91 -10.24
C TYR A 15 -16.06 1.71 -11.13
N LYS A 16 -17.14 1.06 -11.55
CA LYS A 16 -18.11 1.63 -12.49
C LYS A 16 -18.75 2.93 -12.02
N ASP A 17 -18.85 3.12 -10.70
CA ASP A 17 -19.38 4.30 -10.03
C ASP A 17 -18.42 5.49 -10.01
N LEU A 18 -17.11 5.25 -10.15
CA LEU A 18 -16.06 6.23 -9.89
C LEU A 18 -16.17 7.47 -10.79
N ASN A 19 -16.43 7.28 -12.09
CA ASN A 19 -16.53 8.38 -13.04
C ASN A 19 -17.70 9.35 -12.73
N THR A 20 -18.74 8.84 -12.06
CA THR A 20 -19.93 9.60 -11.68
C THR A 20 -19.93 10.03 -10.21
N ASP A 21 -18.90 9.66 -9.46
CA ASP A 21 -18.78 10.06 -8.05
C ASP A 21 -18.75 11.60 -7.94
N PRO A 22 -19.55 12.21 -7.05
CA PRO A 22 -19.61 13.67 -6.91
C PRO A 22 -18.25 14.31 -6.64
N THR A 23 -17.34 13.62 -5.95
CA THR A 23 -15.99 14.13 -5.66
C THR A 23 -15.11 14.13 -6.91
N VAL A 24 -15.25 13.12 -7.79
CA VAL A 24 -14.57 13.05 -9.09
C VAL A 24 -15.08 14.12 -10.03
N VAL A 25 -16.39 14.25 -10.17
CA VAL A 25 -17.03 15.30 -10.99
C VAL A 25 -16.63 16.69 -10.48
N SER A 26 -16.67 16.91 -9.17
CA SER A 26 -16.24 18.17 -8.55
C SER A 26 -14.76 18.49 -8.78
N ALA A 27 -13.89 17.47 -8.78
CA ALA A 27 -12.47 17.66 -9.07
C ALA A 27 -12.25 18.04 -10.54
N ALA A 28 -12.92 17.36 -11.47
CA ALA A 28 -12.86 17.67 -12.90
C ALA A 28 -13.34 19.09 -13.20
N ASN A 29 -14.50 19.49 -12.65
CA ASN A 29 -15.04 20.85 -12.82
C ASN A 29 -14.10 21.93 -12.26
N ARG A 30 -13.50 21.68 -11.09
CA ARG A 30 -12.52 22.61 -10.50
C ARG A 30 -11.27 22.75 -11.34
N HIS A 31 -10.76 21.65 -11.89
CA HIS A 31 -9.62 21.66 -12.79
C HIS A 31 -9.92 22.48 -14.05
N ALA A 32 -11.07 22.24 -14.69
CA ALA A 32 -11.49 22.97 -15.88
C ALA A 32 -11.64 24.48 -15.62
N ARG A 33 -12.30 24.85 -14.51
CA ARG A 33 -12.44 26.26 -14.09
C ARG A 33 -11.09 26.95 -13.85
N ARG A 34 -10.11 26.23 -13.27
CA ARG A 34 -8.76 26.76 -13.02
C ARG A 34 -8.03 27.11 -14.32
N LEU A 35 -8.26 26.34 -15.39
CA LEU A 35 -7.62 26.51 -16.69
C LEU A 35 -8.45 27.34 -17.69
N GLY A 36 -9.65 27.77 -17.32
CA GLY A 36 -10.55 28.49 -18.22
C GLY A 36 -11.07 27.64 -19.39
N MET A 37 -11.18 26.32 -19.19
CA MET A 37 -11.70 25.38 -20.19
C MET A 37 -13.06 24.82 -19.76
N GLU A 38 -13.78 24.23 -20.71
CA GLU A 38 -15.00 23.46 -20.43
C GLU A 38 -14.67 22.17 -19.64
N PRO A 39 -15.52 21.75 -18.69
CA PRO A 39 -15.34 20.49 -17.99
C PRO A 39 -15.39 19.28 -18.92
N PRO A 40 -14.58 18.23 -18.68
CA PRO A 40 -14.63 17.02 -19.49
C PRO A 40 -16.02 16.37 -19.43
N GLU A 41 -16.51 15.91 -20.58
CA GLU A 41 -17.80 15.21 -20.70
C GLU A 41 -17.81 13.89 -19.93
N LYS A 42 -19.01 13.32 -19.73
CA LYS A 42 -19.17 12.07 -18.96
C LYS A 42 -18.43 10.90 -19.59
N ASP A 43 -18.37 10.87 -20.91
CA ASP A 43 -17.74 9.78 -21.64
C ASP A 43 -16.21 9.92 -21.68
N ASP A 44 -15.68 11.09 -21.33
CA ASP A 44 -14.24 11.29 -21.05
C ASP A 44 -13.89 10.94 -19.60
N TYR A 45 -14.15 9.68 -19.25
CA TYR A 45 -13.88 9.15 -17.91
C TYR A 45 -12.39 9.13 -17.58
N GLY A 46 -11.52 8.99 -18.59
CA GLY A 46 -10.07 9.00 -18.43
C GLY A 46 -9.60 10.34 -17.87
N THR A 47 -9.97 11.45 -18.50
CA THR A 47 -9.60 12.79 -18.03
C THR A 47 -10.24 13.12 -16.67
N ARG A 48 -11.49 12.72 -16.43
CA ARG A 48 -12.17 12.95 -15.14
C ARG A 48 -11.44 12.26 -13.98
N ILE A 49 -11.13 10.98 -14.14
CA ILE A 49 -10.42 10.21 -13.11
C ILE A 49 -9.00 10.76 -12.94
N LYS A 50 -8.30 11.11 -14.03
CA LYS A 50 -6.99 11.74 -13.95
C LYS A 50 -7.02 13.03 -13.14
N ASN A 51 -7.94 13.96 -13.44
CA ASN A 51 -8.08 15.23 -12.74
C ASN A 51 -8.36 15.03 -11.24
N TYR A 52 -9.13 13.99 -10.89
CA TYR A 52 -9.37 13.62 -9.51
C TYR A 52 -8.10 13.09 -8.82
N LEU A 53 -7.36 12.17 -9.45
CA LEU A 53 -6.11 11.64 -8.91
C LEU A 53 -5.04 12.72 -8.76
N ASP A 54 -4.92 13.62 -9.73
CA ASP A 54 -4.00 14.76 -9.69
C ASP A 54 -4.37 15.70 -8.53
N ARG A 55 -5.66 15.99 -8.34
CA ARG A 55 -6.12 16.77 -7.18
C ARG A 55 -5.77 16.10 -5.86
N LEU A 56 -5.94 14.78 -5.74
CA LEU A 56 -5.53 14.06 -4.52
C LEU A 56 -4.02 14.20 -4.28
N SER A 57 -3.23 14.11 -5.35
CA SER A 57 -1.78 14.32 -5.31
C SER A 57 -1.42 15.75 -4.85
N GLU A 58 -2.09 16.78 -5.39
CA GLU A 58 -1.91 18.18 -4.99
C GLU A 58 -2.28 18.43 -3.51
N ILE A 59 -3.25 17.70 -2.96
CA ILE A 59 -3.62 17.82 -1.54
C ILE A 59 -2.48 17.34 -0.64
N VAL A 60 -1.92 16.17 -0.96
CA VAL A 60 -0.89 15.52 -0.13
C VAL A 60 0.52 16.03 -0.44
N ASN A 61 0.73 16.63 -1.61
CA ASN A 61 1.97 17.26 -2.05
C ASN A 61 1.62 18.65 -2.65
N PRO A 62 1.31 19.65 -1.80
CA PRO A 62 0.96 20.98 -2.29
C PRO A 62 2.09 21.57 -3.12
N PRO A 63 1.80 22.21 -4.28
CA PRO A 63 2.83 22.79 -5.12
C PRO A 63 3.57 23.90 -4.38
N LYS A 64 4.88 23.99 -4.60
CA LYS A 64 5.71 25.05 -4.03
C LYS A 64 5.34 26.38 -4.70
N VAL A 65 5.03 27.39 -3.90
CA VAL A 65 4.77 28.75 -4.39
C VAL A 65 6.09 29.50 -4.42
N ALA A 66 6.36 30.20 -5.54
CA ALA A 66 7.58 30.98 -5.68
C ALA A 66 7.65 32.08 -4.60
N GLY A 67 8.78 32.13 -3.88
CA GLY A 67 8.98 33.08 -2.78
C GLY A 67 8.50 32.60 -1.41
N GLU A 68 7.82 31.45 -1.31
CA GLU A 68 7.49 30.84 -0.01
C GLU A 68 8.66 29.99 0.53
N PRO A 69 8.95 30.03 1.85
CA PRO A 69 9.94 29.16 2.47
C PRO A 69 9.44 27.71 2.51
N ASP A 70 10.37 26.74 2.51
CA ASP A 70 10.03 25.31 2.54
C ASP A 70 9.16 24.93 3.74
N THR A 71 9.35 25.61 4.88
CA THR A 71 8.55 25.43 6.10
C THR A 71 7.06 25.71 5.91
N GLU A 72 6.68 26.61 4.99
CA GLU A 72 5.27 26.89 4.71
C GLU A 72 4.64 25.81 3.84
N GLN A 73 5.40 25.21 2.91
CA GLN A 73 4.94 24.07 2.14
C GLN A 73 4.71 22.85 3.04
N GLU A 74 5.63 22.58 3.96
CA GLU A 74 5.51 21.53 4.98
C GLU A 74 4.27 21.75 5.86
N ARG A 75 4.08 22.97 6.40
CA ARG A 75 2.88 23.32 7.18
C ARG A 75 1.58 23.10 6.42
N LYS A 76 1.52 23.49 5.13
CA LYS A 76 0.34 23.26 4.28
C LYS A 76 0.09 21.77 4.08
N ARG A 77 1.15 20.99 3.85
CA ARG A 77 1.07 19.53 3.70
C ARG A 77 0.54 18.88 4.97
N ASP A 78 1.08 19.23 6.13
CA ASP A 78 0.66 18.68 7.42
C ASP A 78 -0.79 19.01 7.74
N ARG A 79 -1.21 20.25 7.50
CA ARG A 79 -2.61 20.66 7.65
C ARG A 79 -3.54 19.86 6.73
N ASN A 80 -3.17 19.72 5.45
CA ASN A 80 -3.98 18.98 4.48
C ASN A 80 -4.08 17.50 4.85
N LEU A 81 -2.98 16.88 5.29
CA LEU A 81 -2.96 15.50 5.74
C LEU A 81 -3.80 15.30 7.00
N SER A 82 -3.75 16.23 7.96
CA SER A 82 -4.60 16.20 9.15
C SER A 82 -6.09 16.26 8.78
N MET A 83 -6.48 17.14 7.85
CA MET A 83 -7.86 17.21 7.35
C MET A 83 -8.28 15.94 6.62
N LEU A 84 -7.39 15.36 5.80
CA LEU A 84 -7.63 14.10 5.10
C LEU A 84 -7.84 12.95 6.09
N LYS A 85 -6.94 12.77 7.05
CA LYS A 85 -7.06 11.75 8.11
C LYS A 85 -8.35 11.92 8.91
N THR A 86 -8.71 13.14 9.28
CA THR A 86 -9.97 13.44 9.96
C THR A 86 -11.19 12.99 9.14
N ALA A 87 -11.22 13.31 7.85
CA ALA A 87 -12.29 12.86 6.97
C ALA A 87 -12.32 11.32 6.86
N LEU A 88 -11.16 10.67 6.78
CA LEU A 88 -11.08 9.21 6.72
C LEU A 88 -11.58 8.56 8.01
N TYR A 89 -11.20 9.07 9.19
CA TYR A 89 -11.69 8.53 10.45
C TYR A 89 -13.21 8.61 10.55
N ASN A 90 -13.79 9.75 10.17
CA ASN A 90 -15.24 9.95 10.23
C ASN A 90 -16.03 8.97 9.35
N ASN A 91 -15.42 8.49 8.27
CA ASN A 91 -16.07 7.60 7.30
C ASN A 91 -15.75 6.12 7.51
N PHE A 92 -14.56 5.77 8.00
CA PHE A 92 -14.06 4.39 7.97
C PHE A 92 -13.68 3.81 9.33
N VAL A 93 -13.46 4.64 10.35
CA VAL A 93 -13.20 4.18 11.72
C VAL A 93 -14.54 3.98 12.44
N ILE A 94 -14.65 2.86 13.17
CA ILE A 94 -15.85 2.54 13.96
C ILE A 94 -16.15 3.63 14.98
N LYS A 95 -17.44 3.88 15.21
CA LYS A 95 -17.92 4.79 16.26
C LYS A 95 -18.23 3.97 17.52
N PRO A 96 -18.09 4.53 18.74
CA PRO A 96 -18.37 3.79 19.98
C PRO A 96 -19.74 3.09 19.97
N GLY A 97 -20.80 3.80 19.55
CA GLY A 97 -22.16 3.23 19.49
C GLY A 97 -22.40 2.19 18.38
N ASN A 98 -21.43 1.97 17.49
CA ASN A 98 -21.52 0.98 16.42
C ASN A 98 -20.72 -0.31 16.74
N ILE A 99 -20.06 -0.39 17.90
CA ILE A 99 -19.37 -1.60 18.34
C ILE A 99 -20.44 -2.67 18.65
N PRO A 100 -20.39 -3.83 17.99
CA PRO A 100 -21.43 -4.84 18.14
C PRO A 100 -21.36 -5.50 19.52
N GLU A 101 -22.52 -5.81 20.10
CA GLU A 101 -22.60 -6.46 21.42
C GLU A 101 -21.86 -7.81 21.45
N SER A 102 -21.83 -8.52 20.30
CA SER A 102 -21.09 -9.77 20.12
C SER A 102 -19.58 -9.66 20.38
N TYR A 103 -19.00 -8.46 20.30
CA TYR A 103 -17.62 -8.21 20.71
C TYR A 103 -17.46 -8.35 22.23
N PHE A 104 -18.35 -7.72 23.00
CA PHE A 104 -18.34 -7.79 24.46
C PHE A 104 -18.68 -9.19 24.96
N ASP A 105 -19.63 -9.87 24.30
CA ASP A 105 -19.96 -11.27 24.60
C ASP A 105 -18.77 -12.21 24.37
N ALA A 106 -17.95 -11.95 23.33
CA ALA A 106 -16.74 -12.73 23.09
C ALA A 106 -15.71 -12.58 24.22
N ILE A 107 -15.60 -11.39 24.82
CA ILE A 107 -14.74 -11.14 25.99
C ILE A 107 -15.27 -11.90 27.21
N LYS A 108 -16.57 -11.81 27.51
CA LYS A 108 -17.19 -12.58 28.62
C LYS A 108 -16.95 -14.08 28.45
N ARG A 109 -17.14 -14.60 27.23
CA ARG A 109 -16.87 -16.01 26.92
C ARG A 109 -15.41 -16.38 27.18
N LYS A 110 -14.46 -15.55 26.75
CA LYS A 110 -13.02 -15.78 26.98
C LYS A 110 -12.70 -15.85 28.48
N HIS A 111 -13.23 -14.94 29.28
CA HIS A 111 -13.04 -14.98 30.75
C HIS A 111 -13.62 -16.25 31.39
N ARG A 112 -14.80 -16.70 30.93
CA ARG A 112 -15.39 -17.98 31.37
C ARG A 112 -14.48 -19.16 31.02
N GLU A 113 -13.95 -19.20 29.79
CA GLU A 113 -13.03 -20.23 29.29
C GLU A 113 -11.70 -20.24 30.07
N GLU A 114 -11.23 -19.09 30.55
CA GLU A 114 -10.03 -18.94 31.37
C GLU A 114 -10.26 -19.23 32.87
N GLY A 115 -11.48 -19.60 33.27
CA GLY A 115 -11.81 -20.00 34.64
C GLY A 115 -12.24 -18.86 35.58
N TYR A 116 -12.42 -17.64 35.06
CA TYR A 116 -12.89 -16.48 35.86
C TYR A 116 -14.41 -16.46 36.09
N GLY A 117 -15.15 -17.41 35.50
CA GLY A 117 -16.60 -17.51 35.64
C GLY A 117 -17.37 -16.48 34.81
N ASP A 118 -18.61 -16.18 35.23
CA ASP A 118 -19.46 -15.20 34.57
C ASP A 118 -19.15 -13.79 35.07
N ILE A 119 -18.62 -12.96 34.16
CA ILE A 119 -18.30 -11.56 34.44
C ILE A 119 -19.30 -10.60 33.79
N GLU A 120 -19.58 -9.51 34.47
CA GLU A 120 -20.15 -8.32 33.83
C GLU A 120 -19.01 -7.45 33.29
N ILE A 121 -19.27 -6.71 32.21
CA ILE A 121 -18.34 -5.73 31.67
C ILE A 121 -18.92 -4.36 32.03
N PRO A 122 -18.39 -3.68 33.07
CA PRO A 122 -18.89 -2.39 33.49
C PRO A 122 -18.72 -1.32 32.40
N ASP A 123 -19.50 -0.24 32.47
CA ASP A 123 -19.55 0.79 31.42
C ASP A 123 -18.22 1.52 31.20
N ASP A 124 -17.42 1.71 32.26
CA ASP A 124 -16.07 2.28 32.16
C ASP A 124 -15.12 1.35 31.40
N TYR A 125 -15.16 0.04 31.68
CA TYR A 125 -14.36 -0.93 30.92
C TYR A 125 -14.82 -1.05 29.46
N ARG A 126 -16.14 -0.98 29.19
CA ARG A 126 -16.66 -0.90 27.81
C ARG A 126 -16.10 0.30 27.06
N ARG A 127 -16.03 1.45 27.71
CA ARG A 127 -15.49 2.68 27.13
C ARG A 127 -14.00 2.55 26.83
N GLU A 128 -13.21 2.00 27.75
CA GLU A 128 -11.77 1.76 27.52
C GLU A 128 -11.52 0.81 26.33
N LEU A 129 -12.27 -0.29 26.25
CA LEU A 129 -12.20 -1.22 25.12
C LEU A 129 -12.58 -0.54 23.80
N SER A 130 -13.60 0.31 23.83
CA SER A 130 -14.05 1.07 22.67
C SER A 130 -13.00 2.07 22.20
N GLU A 131 -12.39 2.80 23.13
CA GLU A 131 -11.30 3.74 22.86
C GLU A 131 -10.09 3.03 22.24
N THR A 132 -9.73 1.85 22.76
CA THR A 132 -8.65 1.01 22.24
C THR A 132 -8.92 0.58 20.79
N ILE A 133 -10.11 0.04 20.51
CA ILE A 133 -10.51 -0.35 19.14
C ILE A 133 -10.37 0.83 18.17
N ILE A 134 -10.86 2.00 18.58
CA ILE A 134 -10.85 3.21 17.75
C ILE A 134 -9.41 3.67 17.51
N ALA A 135 -8.57 3.68 18.55
CA ALA A 135 -7.16 4.02 18.45
C ALA A 135 -6.41 3.09 17.50
N ASP A 136 -6.61 1.77 17.62
CA ASP A 136 -5.95 0.79 16.75
C ASP A 136 -6.39 0.93 15.28
N GLN A 137 -7.66 1.22 15.03
CA GLN A 137 -8.15 1.49 13.67
C GLN A 137 -7.58 2.79 13.10
N ARG A 138 -7.44 3.85 13.90
CA ARG A 138 -6.79 5.09 13.46
C ARG A 138 -5.32 4.86 13.15
N ASN A 139 -4.58 4.22 14.06
CA ASN A 139 -3.15 3.96 13.91
C ASN A 139 -2.85 3.07 12.69
N SER A 140 -3.63 2.00 12.51
CA SER A 140 -3.48 1.13 11.34
C SER A 140 -3.83 1.84 10.03
N LEU A 141 -4.84 2.72 10.01
CA LEU A 141 -5.15 3.53 8.82
C LEU A 141 -4.07 4.55 8.51
N ASP A 142 -3.54 5.19 9.55
CA ASP A 142 -2.46 6.17 9.45
C ASP A 142 -1.21 5.57 8.84
N ASN A 143 -0.83 4.35 9.25
CA ASN A 143 0.30 3.63 8.66
C ASN A 143 0.19 3.52 7.12
N TRP A 144 -1.02 3.29 6.60
CA TRP A 144 -1.25 3.26 5.15
C TRP A 144 -1.19 4.65 4.52
N VAL A 145 -1.88 5.63 5.10
CA VAL A 145 -1.91 7.01 4.59
C VAL A 145 -0.49 7.57 4.55
N ASP A 146 0.22 7.53 5.68
CA ASP A 146 1.54 8.12 5.85
C ASP A 146 2.56 7.49 4.90
N TYR A 147 2.50 6.17 4.70
CA TYR A 147 3.36 5.53 3.71
C TYR A 147 3.00 5.93 2.28
N LEU A 148 1.73 5.84 1.87
CA LEU A 148 1.33 6.10 0.48
C LEU A 148 1.55 7.55 0.04
N VAL A 149 1.54 8.50 0.99
CA VAL A 149 1.84 9.92 0.73
C VAL A 149 3.33 10.28 0.94
N SER A 150 4.14 9.36 1.43
CA SER A 150 5.58 9.56 1.57
C SER A 150 6.31 9.51 0.22
N ASP A 151 7.55 10.03 0.21
CA ASP A 151 8.47 9.96 -0.93
C ASP A 151 8.96 8.53 -1.23
N ASP A 152 8.72 7.60 -0.32
CA ASP A 152 9.09 6.19 -0.45
C ASP A 152 8.08 5.40 -1.29
N ALA A 153 6.79 5.76 -1.21
CA ALA A 153 5.77 5.16 -2.04
C ALA A 153 5.80 5.75 -3.47
N LYS A 154 6.78 5.37 -4.28
CA LYS A 154 6.99 5.89 -5.65
C LYS A 154 6.00 5.31 -6.69
N TYR A 155 4.81 4.88 -6.29
CA TYR A 155 3.82 4.30 -7.20
C TYR A 155 3.06 5.38 -8.00
N PRO A 156 2.55 5.06 -9.20
CA PRO A 156 1.56 5.88 -9.90
C PRO A 156 0.33 6.15 -9.03
N ASN A 157 -0.27 7.34 -9.17
CA ASN A 157 -1.41 7.76 -8.34
C ASN A 157 -2.60 6.78 -8.43
N TRP A 158 -2.84 6.19 -9.61
CA TRP A 158 -3.92 5.23 -9.79
C TRP A 158 -3.71 3.92 -8.99
N LEU A 159 -2.45 3.46 -8.85
CA LEU A 159 -2.10 2.31 -8.02
C LEU A 159 -2.20 2.62 -6.53
N LYS A 160 -1.78 3.82 -6.10
CA LYS A 160 -2.00 4.28 -4.72
C LYS A 160 -3.48 4.29 -4.38
N TYR A 161 -4.30 4.85 -5.28
CA TYR A 161 -5.75 4.88 -5.15
C TYR A 161 -6.36 3.48 -5.07
N LEU A 162 -5.93 2.57 -5.96
CA LEU A 162 -6.34 1.17 -5.98
C LEU A 162 -6.05 0.48 -4.64
N ALA A 163 -4.81 0.54 -4.18
CA ALA A 163 -4.37 -0.08 -2.93
C ALA A 163 -5.19 0.46 -1.74
N PHE A 164 -5.27 1.79 -1.63
CA PHE A 164 -5.97 2.43 -0.53
C PHE A 164 -7.47 2.11 -0.52
N ARG A 165 -8.16 2.22 -1.68
CA ARG A 165 -9.58 1.87 -1.80
C ARG A 165 -9.85 0.39 -1.49
N SER A 166 -8.90 -0.49 -1.78
CA SER A 166 -8.99 -1.91 -1.41
C SER A 166 -8.80 -2.12 0.10
N VAL A 167 -7.78 -1.53 0.72
CA VAL A 167 -7.52 -1.63 2.17
C VAL A 167 -8.70 -1.15 3.01
N LEU A 168 -9.38 -0.08 2.59
CA LEU A 168 -10.59 0.42 3.26
C LEU A 168 -11.74 -0.60 3.33
N ARG A 169 -11.73 -1.63 2.48
CA ARG A 169 -12.72 -2.72 2.46
C ARG A 169 -12.21 -4.03 3.07
N MET A 170 -10.91 -4.12 3.37
CA MET A 170 -10.29 -5.31 3.93
C MET A 170 -10.40 -5.32 5.45
N GLY A 171 -10.85 -6.45 5.99
CA GLY A 171 -10.89 -6.76 7.41
C GLY A 171 -9.59 -7.44 7.87
N ARG A 172 -9.67 -8.17 8.98
CA ARG A 172 -8.54 -8.94 9.52
C ARG A 172 -8.05 -10.01 8.54
N TYR A 173 -6.77 -10.29 8.61
CA TYR A 173 -6.16 -11.45 7.96
C TYR A 173 -6.55 -12.74 8.69
N ASP A 174 -7.04 -13.73 7.95
CA ASP A 174 -7.34 -15.06 8.44
C ASP A 174 -6.16 -15.99 8.11
N LYS A 175 -5.37 -16.34 9.13
CA LYS A 175 -4.17 -17.19 8.97
C LYS A 175 -4.50 -18.61 8.48
N GLN A 176 -5.68 -19.14 8.79
CA GLN A 176 -6.06 -20.48 8.37
C GLN A 176 -6.47 -20.49 6.90
N ARG A 177 -7.28 -19.48 6.50
CA ARG A 177 -7.77 -19.35 5.13
C ARG A 177 -6.76 -18.68 4.19
N LYS A 178 -5.73 -18.04 4.74
CA LYS A 178 -4.72 -17.23 4.04
C LYS A 178 -5.34 -16.13 3.17
N THR A 179 -6.38 -15.49 3.71
CA THR A 179 -7.13 -14.42 3.02
C THR A 179 -7.54 -13.33 3.99
N PHE A 180 -7.86 -12.15 3.45
CA PHE A 180 -8.49 -11.10 4.25
C PHE A 180 -10.00 -11.31 4.29
N THR A 181 -10.57 -11.12 5.48
CA THR A 181 -12.02 -10.93 5.62
C THR A 181 -12.45 -9.60 5.00
N GLU A 182 -13.75 -9.39 4.81
CA GLU A 182 -14.28 -8.09 4.38
C GLU A 182 -14.74 -7.27 5.58
N ARG A 183 -14.62 -5.94 5.50
CA ARG A 183 -15.24 -5.04 6.47
C ARG A 183 -16.74 -4.95 6.20
N THR A 184 -17.54 -4.93 7.26
CA THR A 184 -18.99 -4.81 7.19
C THR A 184 -19.42 -3.43 6.67
N SER A 185 -20.23 -3.43 5.61
CA SER A 185 -20.94 -2.25 5.08
C SER A 185 -21.95 -1.72 6.11
N GLY A 186 -21.49 -0.90 7.05
CA GLY A 186 -22.29 -0.45 8.20
C GLY A 186 -21.45 -0.09 9.44
N GLY A 187 -20.14 -0.33 9.40
CA GLY A 187 -19.21 0.17 10.42
C GLY A 187 -19.15 -0.65 11.71
N GLY A 188 -19.60 -1.90 11.72
CA GLY A 188 -19.50 -2.82 12.87
C GLY A 188 -18.19 -3.61 12.95
N THR A 189 -17.24 -3.35 12.06
CA THR A 189 -15.94 -4.04 12.07
C THR A 189 -15.07 -3.45 13.17
N VAL A 190 -14.72 -4.26 14.16
CA VAL A 190 -13.85 -3.86 15.29
C VAL A 190 -12.37 -4.02 14.99
N SER A 191 -12.00 -4.88 14.04
CA SER A 191 -10.58 -5.13 13.75
C SER A 191 -9.88 -3.89 13.15
N PRO A 192 -8.58 -3.70 13.43
CA PRO A 192 -7.73 -2.75 12.71
C PRO A 192 -7.77 -2.96 11.19
N PHE A 193 -7.27 -1.99 10.43
CA PHE A 193 -6.98 -2.20 9.00
C PHE A 193 -5.80 -3.18 8.87
N PRO A 194 -5.70 -3.91 7.74
CA PRO A 194 -4.58 -4.80 7.47
C PRO A 194 -3.23 -4.14 7.74
N GLU A 195 -2.26 -4.89 8.26
CA GLU A 195 -0.91 -4.39 8.42
C GLU A 195 -0.27 -4.07 7.05
N LEU A 196 0.48 -2.96 7.02
CA LEU A 196 1.21 -2.55 5.84
C LEU A 196 2.51 -3.35 5.72
N ASN A 197 2.58 -4.18 4.68
CA ASN A 197 3.79 -4.83 4.20
C ASN A 197 4.22 -4.14 2.90
N ARG A 198 5.22 -3.26 3.01
CA ARG A 198 5.71 -2.43 1.89
C ARG A 198 6.29 -3.27 0.76
N GLU A 199 6.89 -4.40 1.10
CA GLU A 199 7.48 -5.35 0.17
C GLU A 199 6.39 -6.06 -0.65
N ALA A 200 5.39 -6.64 0.02
CA ALA A 200 4.19 -7.22 -0.59
C ALA A 200 3.50 -6.24 -1.53
N LEU A 201 3.29 -5.02 -1.04
CA LEU A 201 2.63 -3.96 -1.77
C LEU A 201 3.43 -3.59 -3.03
N SER A 202 4.75 -3.48 -2.93
CA SER A 202 5.60 -3.12 -4.07
C SER A 202 5.56 -4.13 -5.20
N ILE A 203 5.54 -5.43 -4.85
CA ILE A 203 5.47 -6.53 -5.81
C ILE A 203 4.10 -6.55 -6.48
N VAL A 204 3.02 -6.52 -5.69
CA VAL A 204 1.64 -6.57 -6.22
C VAL A 204 1.36 -5.38 -7.12
N LEU A 205 1.71 -4.16 -6.71
CA LEU A 205 1.46 -2.98 -7.53
C LEU A 205 2.33 -2.98 -8.78
N GLY A 206 3.60 -3.40 -8.70
CA GLY A 206 4.47 -3.55 -9.86
C GLY A 206 3.93 -4.55 -10.88
N ASP A 207 3.48 -5.72 -10.43
CA ASP A 207 2.89 -6.74 -11.29
C ASP A 207 1.56 -6.31 -11.89
N MET A 208 0.72 -5.60 -11.13
CA MET A 208 -0.51 -4.99 -11.65
C MET A 208 -0.20 -3.98 -12.75
N GLU A 209 0.80 -3.11 -12.55
CA GLU A 209 1.20 -2.14 -13.56
C GLU A 209 1.76 -2.80 -14.82
N LYS A 210 2.71 -3.74 -14.68
CA LYS A 210 3.26 -4.52 -15.79
C LYS A 210 2.14 -5.15 -16.62
N LYS A 211 1.15 -5.74 -15.94
CA LYS A 211 0.01 -6.41 -16.58
C LYS A 211 -0.91 -5.45 -17.33
N ASN A 212 -1.18 -4.26 -16.79
CA ASN A 212 -2.09 -3.29 -17.40
C ASN A 212 -1.42 -2.45 -18.51
N LEU A 213 -0.10 -2.22 -18.40
CA LEU A 213 0.67 -1.48 -19.40
C LEU A 213 1.23 -2.36 -20.54
N ALA A 214 1.15 -3.69 -20.43
CA ALA A 214 1.60 -4.60 -21.48
C ALA A 214 0.80 -4.42 -22.78
N THR A 215 1.49 -4.04 -23.86
CA THR A 215 0.92 -4.01 -25.22
C THR A 215 0.78 -5.43 -25.77
N LYS A 216 0.02 -5.62 -26.87
CA LYS A 216 -0.14 -6.94 -27.51
C LYS A 216 1.20 -7.55 -27.97
N GLU A 217 2.23 -6.75 -28.24
CA GLU A 217 3.60 -7.20 -28.55
C GLU A 217 4.35 -7.73 -27.32
N SER A 218 3.99 -7.29 -26.12
CA SER A 218 4.53 -7.77 -24.84
C SER A 218 3.79 -8.99 -24.27
N GLN A 219 2.89 -9.65 -25.01
CA GLN A 219 2.21 -10.84 -24.47
C GLN A 219 3.15 -12.02 -24.15
N SER A 220 4.35 -12.03 -24.72
CA SER A 220 5.45 -12.94 -24.33
C SER A 220 5.94 -12.67 -22.89
N SER A 221 5.84 -11.43 -22.39
CA SER A 221 6.27 -11.03 -21.04
C SER A 221 5.21 -11.23 -19.95
N ARG A 222 4.09 -11.90 -20.23
CA ARG A 222 3.18 -12.42 -19.18
C ARG A 222 3.89 -13.35 -18.18
N LEU A 223 5.09 -13.81 -18.51
CA LEU A 223 5.89 -14.76 -17.73
C LEU A 223 6.89 -14.11 -16.75
N ASP A 224 7.10 -12.79 -16.77
CA ASP A 224 8.07 -12.13 -15.87
C ASP A 224 7.41 -11.15 -14.88
N LEU A 225 6.34 -11.62 -14.24
CA LEU A 225 5.80 -10.99 -13.04
C LEU A 225 6.72 -11.34 -11.88
N ASP A 226 7.08 -10.33 -11.08
CA ASP A 226 8.02 -10.46 -9.97
C ASP A 226 7.61 -11.62 -9.06
N PHE A 227 6.32 -11.69 -8.73
CA PHE A 227 5.81 -12.71 -7.82
C PHE A 227 5.93 -14.14 -8.38
N THR A 228 5.72 -14.33 -9.68
CA THR A 228 5.66 -15.68 -10.27
C THR A 228 6.99 -16.17 -10.83
N SER A 229 7.89 -15.26 -11.22
CA SER A 229 9.18 -15.59 -11.83
C SER A 229 10.33 -15.67 -10.82
N ARG A 230 10.26 -14.93 -9.71
CA ARG A 230 11.41 -14.75 -8.79
C ARG A 230 11.29 -15.49 -7.46
N PHE A 231 10.10 -15.97 -7.13
CA PHE A 231 9.85 -16.69 -5.88
C PHE A 231 9.53 -18.16 -6.16
N ASP A 232 10.04 -19.02 -5.27
CA ASP A 232 9.75 -20.45 -5.28
C ASP A 232 8.38 -20.70 -4.65
N ILE A 233 7.35 -20.54 -5.48
CA ILE A 233 5.94 -20.70 -5.09
C ILE A 233 5.26 -21.78 -5.92
N SER A 234 4.26 -22.45 -5.33
CA SER A 234 3.55 -23.53 -5.99
C SER A 234 2.85 -23.05 -7.26
N LEU A 235 2.67 -23.96 -8.24
CA LEU A 235 1.95 -23.65 -9.49
C LEU A 235 0.52 -23.15 -9.21
N GLU A 236 -0.15 -23.71 -8.21
CA GLU A 236 -1.47 -23.28 -7.77
C GLU A 236 -1.45 -21.82 -7.26
N ALA A 237 -0.45 -21.45 -6.46
CA ALA A 237 -0.28 -20.08 -5.97
C ALA A 237 -0.03 -19.11 -7.13
N LYS A 238 0.81 -19.49 -8.13
CA LYS A 238 1.04 -18.69 -9.35
C LYS A 238 -0.27 -18.45 -10.10
N GLN A 239 -1.07 -19.49 -10.31
CA GLN A 239 -2.36 -19.39 -11.01
C GLN A 239 -3.34 -18.49 -10.26
N LYS A 240 -3.51 -18.69 -8.94
CA LYS A 240 -4.38 -17.85 -8.10
C LYS A 240 -3.94 -16.40 -8.11
N TYR A 241 -2.63 -16.14 -8.06
CA TYR A 241 -2.08 -14.80 -8.11
C TYR A 241 -2.38 -14.13 -9.46
N MET A 242 -2.09 -14.79 -10.58
CA MET A 242 -2.38 -14.27 -11.92
C MET A 242 -3.87 -13.95 -12.10
N GLN A 243 -4.74 -14.86 -11.69
CA GLN A 243 -6.20 -14.65 -11.73
C GLN A 243 -6.63 -13.48 -10.84
N SER A 244 -5.98 -13.30 -9.68
CA SER A 244 -6.22 -12.15 -8.81
C SER A 244 -5.84 -10.85 -9.49
N LEU A 245 -4.73 -10.80 -10.23
CA LEU A 245 -4.36 -9.64 -11.03
C LEU A 245 -5.34 -9.39 -12.18
N ASP A 246 -5.82 -10.42 -12.88
CA ASP A 246 -6.81 -10.29 -13.98
C ASP A 246 -8.11 -9.65 -13.48
N ASN A 247 -8.58 -10.12 -12.33
CA ASN A 247 -9.81 -9.63 -11.71
C ASN A 247 -9.61 -8.30 -10.97
N GLY A 248 -8.37 -7.77 -10.93
CA GLY A 248 -8.00 -6.65 -10.09
C GLY A 248 -8.23 -6.91 -8.59
N ASN A 249 -8.28 -8.16 -8.13
CA ASN A 249 -8.47 -8.52 -6.73
C ASN A 249 -7.17 -8.31 -5.92
N PHE A 250 -6.96 -7.06 -5.53
CA PHE A 250 -5.82 -6.63 -4.72
C PHE A 250 -5.71 -7.41 -3.40
N ALA A 251 -6.82 -7.63 -2.69
CA ALA A 251 -6.78 -8.30 -1.39
C ALA A 251 -6.23 -9.72 -1.49
N GLN A 252 -6.63 -10.48 -2.52
CA GLN A 252 -6.13 -11.83 -2.76
C GLN A 252 -4.68 -11.83 -3.23
N ALA A 253 -4.30 -10.94 -4.16
CA ALA A 253 -2.92 -10.83 -4.63
C ALA A 253 -1.96 -10.45 -3.47
N TYR A 254 -2.39 -9.51 -2.63
CA TYR A 254 -1.65 -9.04 -1.45
C TYR A 254 -1.54 -10.10 -0.36
N ALA A 255 -2.60 -10.88 -0.11
CA ALA A 255 -2.55 -12.02 0.80
C ALA A 255 -1.53 -13.07 0.35
N LEU A 256 -1.58 -13.46 -0.94
CA LEU A 256 -0.62 -14.40 -1.53
C LEU A 256 0.81 -13.87 -1.43
N ALA A 257 1.02 -12.58 -1.70
CA ALA A 257 2.33 -11.97 -1.55
C ALA A 257 2.83 -12.04 -0.09
N ILE A 258 1.98 -11.71 0.88
CA ILE A 258 2.35 -11.69 2.30
C ILE A 258 2.89 -13.05 2.80
N GLU A 259 2.27 -14.14 2.35
CA GLU A 259 2.66 -15.49 2.77
C GLU A 259 4.08 -15.87 2.38
N GLU A 260 4.69 -15.18 1.41
CA GLU A 260 6.02 -15.48 0.90
C GLU A 260 7.15 -14.72 1.61
N PHE A 261 6.86 -13.81 2.54
CA PHE A 261 7.90 -13.07 3.25
C PHE A 261 8.48 -13.89 4.40
N LYS A 262 9.50 -14.70 4.09
CA LYS A 262 10.33 -15.35 5.10
C LYS A 262 11.30 -14.31 5.69
N PRO A 263 11.27 -14.06 7.01
CA PRO A 263 12.22 -13.16 7.65
C PRO A 263 13.65 -13.69 7.52
N ILE A 264 14.63 -12.81 7.68
CA ILE A 264 16.05 -13.20 7.78
C ILE A 264 16.21 -14.11 9.01
N ALA A 265 16.88 -15.26 8.84
CA ALA A 265 17.11 -16.22 9.92
C ALA A 265 17.89 -15.59 11.09
N GLU A 266 17.53 -15.91 12.33
CA GLU A 266 18.09 -15.31 13.53
C GLU A 266 19.61 -15.51 13.67
N GLU A 267 20.13 -16.66 13.26
CA GLU A 267 21.56 -16.95 13.21
C GLU A 267 22.33 -15.99 12.29
N LEU A 268 21.73 -15.61 11.15
CA LEU A 268 22.30 -14.59 10.29
C LEU A 268 22.24 -13.25 11.00
N LEU A 269 21.14 -12.96 11.74
CA LEU A 269 20.94 -11.66 12.38
C LEU A 269 22.07 -11.23 13.31
N GLN A 270 22.74 -12.17 13.98
CA GLN A 270 23.85 -11.92 14.90
C GLN A 270 25.14 -11.45 14.20
N ILE A 271 25.30 -11.72 12.90
CA ILE A 271 26.48 -11.32 12.13
C ILE A 271 26.31 -9.87 11.68
N THR A 272 27.14 -8.96 12.20
CA THR A 272 27.06 -7.53 11.89
C THR A 272 28.16 -7.02 10.97
N GLN A 273 29.25 -7.76 10.81
CA GLN A 273 30.35 -7.44 9.89
C GLN A 273 29.88 -7.58 8.44
N GLY A 274 30.39 -6.74 7.54
CA GLY A 274 29.84 -6.61 6.20
C GLY A 274 30.40 -5.43 5.41
N GLU A 275 29.74 -5.13 4.29
CA GLU A 275 30.19 -4.12 3.34
C GLU A 275 29.02 -3.28 2.81
N TRP A 276 29.32 -2.03 2.47
CA TRP A 276 28.40 -1.15 1.75
C TRP A 276 28.53 -1.36 0.25
N VAL A 277 27.42 -1.66 -0.41
CA VAL A 277 27.32 -1.70 -1.86
C VAL A 277 26.57 -0.47 -2.35
N ARG A 278 27.17 0.24 -3.32
CA ARG A 278 26.59 1.41 -3.98
C ARG A 278 25.86 0.98 -5.26
N TYR A 279 24.63 1.44 -5.39
CA TYR A 279 23.81 1.36 -6.60
C TYR A 279 23.66 2.78 -7.18
N PRO A 280 24.42 3.13 -8.23
CA PRO A 280 24.42 4.47 -8.78
C PRO A 280 23.05 4.90 -9.31
N ARG A 281 22.74 6.18 -9.19
CA ARG A 281 21.58 6.77 -9.85
C ARG A 281 21.63 6.51 -11.36
N GLY A 282 20.50 6.08 -11.90
CA GLY A 282 20.34 5.75 -13.31
C GLY A 282 20.93 4.40 -13.73
N SER A 283 21.50 3.63 -12.79
CA SER A 283 21.97 2.28 -13.10
C SER A 283 20.81 1.30 -13.33
N ASP A 284 21.14 0.14 -13.89
CA ASP A 284 20.23 -1.00 -13.91
C ASP A 284 19.80 -1.35 -12.48
N HIS A 285 18.50 -1.55 -12.27
CA HIS A 285 17.90 -1.92 -10.98
C HIS A 285 17.99 -3.42 -10.70
N LEU A 286 18.13 -4.27 -11.71
CA LEU A 286 18.13 -5.72 -11.52
C LEU A 286 19.21 -6.22 -10.53
N PRO A 287 20.45 -5.70 -10.49
CA PRO A 287 21.44 -6.09 -9.49
C PRO A 287 20.99 -5.83 -8.05
N LEU A 288 20.37 -4.67 -7.79
CA LEU A 288 19.80 -4.34 -6.47
C LEU A 288 18.71 -5.34 -6.12
N VAL A 289 17.76 -5.51 -7.03
CA VAL A 289 16.56 -6.30 -6.77
C VAL A 289 16.91 -7.79 -6.57
N ARG A 290 17.90 -8.32 -7.29
CA ARG A 290 18.43 -9.70 -7.11
C ARG A 290 19.20 -9.86 -5.81
N SER A 291 19.95 -8.85 -5.37
CA SER A 291 20.74 -8.93 -4.13
C SER A 291 19.88 -9.10 -2.87
N ILE A 292 18.64 -8.60 -2.88
CA ILE A 292 17.73 -8.63 -1.72
C ILE A 292 16.59 -9.64 -1.87
N SER A 293 16.47 -10.32 -3.01
CA SER A 293 15.27 -11.13 -3.31
C SER A 293 15.07 -12.34 -2.41
N ASN A 294 16.17 -12.87 -1.88
CA ASN A 294 16.16 -14.08 -1.05
C ASN A 294 15.81 -13.79 0.43
N TYR A 295 15.60 -12.52 0.79
CA TYR A 295 15.39 -12.08 2.16
C TYR A 295 14.09 -11.27 2.27
N GLY A 296 13.25 -11.59 3.26
CA GLY A 296 12.14 -10.73 3.67
C GLY A 296 12.66 -9.50 4.40
N THR A 297 13.03 -8.48 3.64
CA THR A 297 13.59 -7.22 4.17
C THR A 297 12.53 -6.27 4.70
N GLY A 298 11.28 -6.46 4.29
CA GLY A 298 10.20 -5.50 4.50
C GLY A 298 10.33 -4.24 3.62
N TRP A 299 11.32 -4.18 2.73
CA TRP A 299 11.58 -3.00 1.90
C TRP A 299 10.80 -3.06 0.59
N CYS A 300 10.22 -1.95 0.16
CA CYS A 300 9.55 -1.85 -1.15
C CYS A 300 10.48 -2.03 -2.35
N LEU A 301 11.80 -2.13 -2.14
CA LEU A 301 12.82 -2.29 -3.18
C LEU A 301 12.86 -3.70 -3.78
N ARG A 302 12.20 -4.69 -3.17
CA ARG A 302 12.10 -6.03 -3.77
C ARG A 302 11.18 -6.06 -4.99
N GLY A 303 10.19 -5.15 -5.04
CA GLY A 303 9.39 -4.88 -6.22
C GLY A 303 10.20 -4.13 -7.27
N GLU A 304 10.35 -4.74 -8.43
CA GLU A 304 11.24 -4.30 -9.51
C GLU A 304 10.90 -2.87 -9.98
N ALA A 305 9.62 -2.61 -10.26
CA ALA A 305 9.14 -1.29 -10.68
C ALA A 305 9.45 -0.20 -9.64
N THR A 306 9.48 -0.56 -8.36
CA THR A 306 9.80 0.39 -7.29
C THR A 306 11.30 0.66 -7.24
N ALA A 307 12.13 -0.38 -7.27
CA ALA A 307 13.58 -0.24 -7.33
C ALA A 307 14.04 0.60 -8.54
N GLN A 308 13.47 0.35 -9.72
CA GLN A 308 13.74 1.14 -10.91
C GLN A 308 13.44 2.63 -10.66
N ARG A 309 12.32 2.95 -10.03
CA ARG A 309 11.97 4.35 -9.72
C ARG A 309 12.86 4.98 -8.68
N TYR A 310 13.32 4.23 -7.68
CA TYR A 310 14.31 4.73 -6.73
C TYR A 310 15.59 5.12 -7.46
N LEU A 311 16.13 4.26 -8.34
CA LEU A 311 17.37 4.56 -9.04
C LEU A 311 17.23 5.63 -10.13
N THR A 312 16.06 5.78 -10.74
CA THR A 312 15.86 6.73 -11.87
C THR A 312 15.29 8.08 -11.46
N ARG A 313 14.40 8.13 -10.47
CA ARG A 313 13.68 9.35 -10.08
C ARG A 313 14.31 10.09 -8.90
N ASP A 314 15.09 9.41 -8.06
CA ASP A 314 15.78 10.08 -6.97
C ASP A 314 17.01 10.84 -7.44
N LYS A 315 17.41 11.83 -6.64
CA LYS A 315 18.58 12.66 -6.92
C LYS A 315 19.90 12.01 -6.50
N ASN A 316 19.84 10.98 -5.65
CA ASN A 316 20.98 10.37 -4.98
C ASN A 316 21.16 8.91 -5.38
N ASP A 317 22.37 8.40 -5.17
CA ASP A 317 22.64 6.96 -5.22
C ASP A 317 21.98 6.24 -4.04
N LEU A 318 21.76 4.94 -4.21
CA LEU A 318 21.27 4.06 -3.17
C LEU A 318 22.44 3.23 -2.62
N PHE A 319 22.51 3.10 -1.30
CA PHE A 319 23.51 2.29 -0.62
C PHE A 319 22.80 1.22 0.20
N VAL A 320 23.27 -0.02 0.11
CA VAL A 320 22.80 -1.11 0.96
C VAL A 320 23.98 -1.71 1.68
N TYR A 321 23.86 -1.83 3.01
CA TYR A 321 24.82 -2.56 3.83
C TYR A 321 24.42 -4.03 3.86
N TYR A 322 25.36 -4.90 3.50
CA TYR A 322 25.20 -6.35 3.54
C TYR A 322 26.14 -6.92 4.59
N SER A 323 25.59 -7.63 5.57
CA SER A 323 26.41 -8.41 6.48
C SER A 323 26.87 -9.71 5.83
N LEU A 324 27.92 -10.30 6.38
CA LEU A 324 28.41 -11.61 5.96
C LEU A 324 27.35 -12.70 6.20
N ASP A 325 27.25 -13.64 5.28
CA ASP A 325 26.56 -14.91 5.46
C ASP A 325 27.46 -15.92 6.20
N LEU A 326 26.95 -17.14 6.40
CA LEU A 326 27.68 -18.23 7.05
C LEU A 326 28.95 -18.66 6.28
N ASN A 327 29.09 -18.28 5.01
CA ASN A 327 30.27 -18.54 4.18
C ASN A 327 31.23 -17.34 4.14
N GLY A 328 30.98 -16.29 4.93
CA GLY A 328 31.81 -15.09 4.98
C GLY A 328 31.63 -14.15 3.79
N LYS A 329 30.52 -14.23 3.04
CA LYS A 329 30.25 -13.32 1.90
C LYS A 329 29.21 -12.25 2.27
N PRO A 330 29.40 -10.97 1.89
CA PRO A 330 28.47 -9.88 2.24
C PRO A 330 27.20 -9.95 1.38
N THR A 331 26.26 -10.82 1.77
CA THR A 331 25.04 -11.11 0.99
C THR A 331 23.75 -10.84 1.75
N VAL A 332 23.79 -10.66 3.08
CA VAL A 332 22.59 -10.51 3.92
C VAL A 332 22.25 -9.02 4.09
N PRO A 333 21.18 -8.49 3.46
CA PRO A 333 20.85 -7.06 3.49
C PRO A 333 20.37 -6.62 4.88
N ARG A 334 20.89 -5.48 5.37
CA ARG A 334 20.59 -4.96 6.72
C ARG A 334 19.99 -3.58 6.75
N VAL A 335 20.58 -2.67 5.99
CA VAL A 335 20.22 -1.25 6.01
C VAL A 335 20.28 -0.73 4.60
N CYS A 336 19.26 0.04 4.22
CA CYS A 336 19.22 0.78 2.98
C CYS A 336 19.26 2.28 3.28
N ASN A 337 20.14 3.01 2.61
CA ASN A 337 20.32 4.45 2.77
C ASN A 337 20.41 5.15 1.40
N ARG A 338 19.94 6.40 1.35
CA ARG A 338 19.97 7.30 0.19
C ARG A 338 20.88 8.51 0.39
N LYS A 339 21.54 8.62 1.54
CA LYS A 339 22.48 9.71 1.84
C LYS A 339 23.90 9.29 1.46
N SER A 340 24.59 10.21 0.80
CA SER A 340 25.96 10.08 0.30
C SER A 340 27.05 10.30 1.37
N GLN A 341 26.69 10.35 2.66
CA GLN A 341 27.64 10.55 3.76
C GLN A 341 27.40 9.50 4.85
N PHE A 342 28.45 8.73 5.14
CA PHE A 342 28.61 7.85 6.30
C PHE A 342 29.72 8.38 7.18
#